data_AF-A0A6J1PWT7-F1
#
_entry.id   AF-A0A6J1PWT7-F1
#
_cell.length_a   1.000
_cell.length_b   1.000
_cell.length_c   1.000
_cell.angle_alpha   90.00
_cell.angle_beta   90.00
_cell.angle_gamma   90.00
#
_symmetry.space_group_name_H-M   'P 1'
#
loop_
_entity.id
_entity.type
_entity.pdbx_description
1 polymer ?
#
loop_
_entity_poly.entity_id
_entity_poly.type
_entity_poly.pdbx_seq_one_letter_code
_entity_poly.pdbx_strand_id
1 'polypeptide(L)'
;MKASVVERFNRTLKNDMWKLFTLQGSYRWIDSLPRLLSNYNRRRHRTIRMRPADVTPTVAEQLLRTGYTPNWTTEIFRIAKVQRTNPVMYLLKDVRGEAIAGGFYKHELLRVSNPDVYLVEKVLRKRGNRAFVKWLGMDSSHNSWIDKASVL
;
A
#
# COMPACT_ATOMS: atom_id res chain seq x y z
N MET A 1 2.85 -3.75 -10.61
CA MET A 1 4.10 -3.37 -9.90
C MET A 1 3.76 -2.16 -9.05
N LYS A 2 3.86 -2.24 -7.72
CA LYS A 2 3.34 -1.20 -6.81
C LYS A 2 4.16 0.08 -6.95
N ALA A 3 3.51 1.23 -7.17
CA ALA A 3 4.15 2.55 -7.22
C ALA A 3 4.99 2.84 -5.96
N SER A 4 4.62 2.25 -4.82
CA SER A 4 5.31 2.38 -3.54
C SER A 4 6.80 1.98 -3.54
N VAL A 5 7.24 1.10 -4.45
CA VAL A 5 8.66 0.73 -4.57
C VAL A 5 9.46 1.87 -5.18
N VAL A 6 8.94 2.44 -6.27
CA VAL A 6 9.51 3.60 -6.95
C VAL A 6 9.46 4.82 -6.02
N GLU A 7 8.37 5.02 -5.28
CA GLU A 7 8.26 6.08 -4.28
C GLU A 7 9.30 5.96 -3.17
N ARG A 8 9.53 4.74 -2.65
CA ARG A 8 10.56 4.50 -1.63
C ARG A 8 11.94 4.82 -2.17
N PHE A 9 12.25 4.38 -3.39
CA PHE A 9 13.49 4.72 -4.09
C PHE A 9 13.65 6.23 -4.21
N ASN A 10 12.65 6.92 -4.76
CA ASN A 10 12.64 8.36 -4.96
C ASN A 10 12.82 9.12 -3.64
N ARG A 11 12.15 8.69 -2.57
CA ARG A 11 12.29 9.30 -1.23
C ARG A 11 13.71 9.14 -0.69
N THR A 12 14.29 7.95 -0.80
CA THR A 12 15.67 7.72 -0.36
C THR A 12 16.67 8.55 -1.17
N LEU A 13 16.53 8.57 -2.49
CA LEU A 13 17.40 9.34 -3.37
C LEU A 13 17.31 10.84 -3.08
N LYS A 14 16.09 11.38 -2.94
CA LYS A 14 15.88 12.78 -2.56
C LYS A 14 16.53 13.10 -1.22
N ASN A 15 16.41 12.25 -0.22
CA ASN A 15 17.03 12.47 1.09
C ASN A 15 18.56 12.53 1.00
N ASP A 16 19.18 11.65 0.21
CA ASP A 16 20.63 11.66 0.03
C ASP A 16 21.09 12.86 -0.81
N MET A 17 20.31 13.29 -1.81
CA MET A 17 20.54 14.54 -2.55
C MET A 17 20.49 15.76 -1.64
N TRP A 18 19.47 15.87 -0.78
CA TRP A 18 19.33 16.99 0.16
C TRP A 18 20.53 17.13 1.09
N LYS A 19 21.05 16.02 1.62
CA LYS A 19 22.28 16.04 2.43
C LYS A 19 23.47 16.59 1.65
N LEU A 20 23.64 16.17 0.39
CA LEU A 20 24.73 16.68 -0.45
C LEU A 20 24.56 18.17 -0.75
N PHE A 21 23.35 18.64 -1.05
CA PHE A 21 23.08 20.05 -1.31
C PHE A 21 23.43 20.94 -0.11
N THR A 22 23.05 20.50 1.10
CA THR A 22 23.37 21.22 2.34
C THR A 22 24.88 21.28 2.60
N LEU A 23 25.62 20.20 2.30
CA LEU A 23 27.07 20.16 2.52
C LEU A 23 27.87 20.96 1.49
N GLN A 24 27.43 20.96 0.23
CA GLN A 24 28.16 21.59 -0.88
C GLN A 24 27.73 23.05 -1.14
N GLY A 25 26.56 23.46 -0.64
CA GLY A 25 25.98 24.78 -0.92
C GLY A 25 25.52 24.94 -2.38
N SER A 26 25.31 23.85 -3.10
CA SER A 26 24.93 23.84 -4.52
C SER A 26 23.82 22.82 -4.80
N TYR A 27 22.89 23.20 -5.66
CA TYR A 27 21.79 22.34 -6.13
C TYR A 27 22.14 21.59 -7.43
N ARG A 28 23.39 21.63 -7.89
CA ARG A 28 23.83 20.87 -9.07
C ARG A 28 23.85 19.36 -8.75
N TRP A 29 22.85 18.65 -9.26
CA TRP A 29 22.64 17.23 -8.94
C TRP A 29 23.16 16.26 -10.00
N ILE A 30 23.21 16.68 -11.27
CA ILE A 30 23.54 15.80 -12.40
C ILE A 30 24.90 15.12 -12.17
N ASP A 31 25.91 15.88 -11.78
CA ASP A 31 27.27 15.36 -11.54
C ASP A 31 27.36 14.46 -10.30
N SER A 32 26.43 14.64 -9.35
CA SER A 32 26.39 13.86 -8.10
C SER A 32 25.59 12.56 -8.24
N LEU A 33 24.72 12.44 -9.24
CA LEU A 33 23.86 11.28 -9.42
C LEU A 33 24.62 9.95 -9.55
N PRO A 34 25.69 9.82 -10.37
CA PRO A 34 26.41 8.56 -10.49
C PRO A 34 26.91 8.06 -9.13
N ARG A 35 27.42 8.97 -8.30
CA ARG A 35 27.88 8.67 -6.94
C ARG A 35 26.72 8.20 -6.04
N LEU A 36 25.60 8.92 -6.05
CA LEU A 36 24.42 8.58 -5.24
C LEU A 36 23.82 7.23 -5.63
N LEU A 37 23.67 6.97 -6.93
CA LEU A 37 23.17 5.69 -7.44
C LEU A 37 24.11 4.54 -7.11
N SER A 38 25.42 4.75 -7.28
CA SER A 38 26.44 3.77 -6.89
C SER A 38 26.34 3.43 -5.39
N ASN A 39 26.23 4.44 -4.52
CA ASN A 39 26.06 4.24 -3.08
C ASN A 39 24.78 3.48 -2.75
N TYR A 40 23.66 3.81 -3.41
CA TYR A 40 22.39 3.12 -3.23
C TYR A 40 22.49 1.64 -3.63
N ASN A 41 23.08 1.37 -4.80
CA ASN A 41 23.21 0.04 -5.39
C ASN A 41 24.19 -0.87 -4.64
N ARG A 42 25.19 -0.29 -3.96
CA ARG A 42 26.20 -1.04 -3.17
C ARG A 42 25.85 -1.17 -1.70
N ARG A 43 24.90 -0.38 -1.18
CA ARG A 43 24.41 -0.55 0.19
C ARG A 43 23.63 -1.86 0.30
N ARG A 44 23.72 -2.55 1.43
CA ARG A 44 22.86 -3.71 1.71
C ARG A 44 21.47 -3.23 2.13
N HIS A 45 20.42 -3.72 1.49
CA HIS A 45 19.04 -3.33 1.76
C HIS A 45 18.34 -4.34 2.65
N ARG A 46 17.66 -3.88 3.70
CA ARG A 46 16.97 -4.75 4.68
C ARG A 46 15.91 -5.65 4.03
N THR A 47 15.13 -5.10 3.10
CA THR A 47 14.00 -5.81 2.47
C THR A 47 14.46 -6.99 1.62
N ILE A 48 15.47 -6.80 0.77
CA ILE A 48 16.00 -7.86 -0.10
C ILE A 48 17.17 -8.63 0.54
N ARG A 49 17.63 -8.20 1.72
CA ARG A 49 18.77 -8.74 2.49
C ARG A 49 20.11 -8.79 1.77
N MET A 50 20.23 -8.15 0.60
CA MET A 50 21.43 -8.08 -0.24
C MET A 50 21.62 -6.67 -0.82
N ARG A 51 22.68 -6.47 -1.61
CA ARG A 51 22.91 -5.23 -2.35
C ARG A 51 22.10 -5.26 -3.65
N PRO A 52 21.44 -4.17 -4.07
CA PRO A 52 20.72 -4.13 -5.34
C PRO A 52 21.59 -4.52 -6.54
N ALA A 53 22.89 -4.18 -6.52
CA ALA A 53 23.83 -4.54 -7.58
C ALA A 53 24.07 -6.05 -7.73
N ASP A 54 23.80 -6.87 -6.70
CA ASP A 54 24.04 -8.32 -6.72
C ASP A 54 22.78 -9.12 -7.09
N VAL A 55 21.66 -8.44 -7.39
CA VAL A 55 20.39 -9.12 -7.67
C VAL A 55 20.44 -9.75 -9.07
N THR A 56 20.34 -11.08 -9.13
CA THR A 56 20.17 -11.82 -10.39
C THR A 56 18.71 -11.83 -10.84
N PRO A 57 18.40 -12.09 -12.13
CA PRO A 57 17.01 -12.16 -12.61
C PRO A 57 16.15 -13.18 -11.85
N THR A 58 16.70 -14.34 -11.51
CA THR A 58 16.01 -15.39 -10.74
C THR A 58 15.66 -14.94 -9.33
N VAL A 59 16.60 -14.26 -8.66
CA VAL A 59 16.37 -13.68 -7.33
C VAL A 59 15.36 -12.53 -7.42
N ALA A 60 15.41 -11.71 -8.46
CA ALA A 60 14.44 -10.63 -8.67
C ALA A 60 13.01 -11.18 -8.80
N GLU A 61 12.78 -12.22 -9.59
CA GLU A 61 11.47 -12.86 -9.72
C GLU A 61 10.98 -13.42 -8.38
N GLN A 62 11.84 -14.10 -7.64
CA GLN A 62 11.50 -14.63 -6.32
C GLN A 62 11.16 -13.51 -5.32
N LEU A 63 11.95 -12.43 -5.30
CA LEU A 63 11.70 -11.26 -4.46
C LEU A 63 10.37 -10.60 -4.81
N LEU A 64 10.08 -10.39 -6.10
CA LEU A 64 8.82 -9.85 -6.61
C LEU A 64 7.62 -10.71 -6.19
N ARG A 65 7.76 -12.04 -6.27
CA ARG A 65 6.71 -12.97 -5.86
C ARG A 65 6.48 -13.00 -4.34
N THR A 66 7.55 -12.92 -3.54
CA THR A 66 7.47 -13.15 -2.07
C THR A 66 7.35 -11.88 -1.25
N GLY A 67 8.09 -10.83 -1.61
CA GLY A 67 8.14 -9.56 -0.89
C GLY A 67 7.12 -8.53 -1.37
N TYR A 68 6.43 -8.81 -2.49
CA TYR A 68 5.51 -7.87 -3.12
C TYR A 68 4.17 -8.51 -3.49
N THR A 69 3.80 -9.64 -2.88
CA THR A 69 2.40 -10.08 -2.84
C THR A 69 1.53 -8.88 -2.46
N PRO A 70 0.47 -8.59 -3.22
CA PRO A 70 -0.51 -7.64 -2.77
C PRO A 70 -1.19 -8.23 -1.54
N ASN A 71 -0.79 -7.78 -0.35
CA ASN A 71 -1.67 -7.82 0.81
C ASN A 71 -2.79 -6.82 0.51
N TRP A 72 -3.79 -7.27 -0.23
CA TRP A 72 -5.04 -6.57 -0.39
C TRP A 72 -5.64 -6.38 1.00
N THR A 73 -6.10 -5.17 1.31
CA THR A 73 -6.95 -4.98 2.48
C THR A 73 -8.25 -5.74 2.26
N THR A 74 -8.81 -6.33 3.31
CA THR A 74 -10.13 -6.96 3.27
C THR A 74 -11.27 -5.93 3.28
N GLU A 75 -10.95 -4.66 3.51
CA GLU A 75 -11.90 -3.57 3.48
C GLU A 75 -12.41 -3.31 2.05
N ILE A 76 -13.75 -3.20 1.94
CA ILE A 76 -14.45 -2.96 0.68
C ILE A 76 -14.65 -1.45 0.53
N PHE A 77 -14.14 -0.88 -0.56
CA PHE A 77 -14.33 0.52 -0.91
C PHE A 77 -15.21 0.68 -2.14
N ARG A 78 -15.92 1.81 -2.23
CA ARG A 78 -16.74 2.15 -3.39
C ARG A 78 -16.04 3.24 -4.22
N ILE A 79 -16.11 3.13 -5.54
CA ILE A 79 -15.60 4.18 -6.43
C ILE A 79 -16.54 5.38 -6.32
N ALA A 80 -16.04 6.51 -5.84
CA ALA A 80 -16.76 7.77 -5.78
C ALA A 80 -16.68 8.52 -7.11
N LYS A 81 -15.51 8.53 -7.76
CA LYS A 81 -15.28 9.23 -9.02
C LYS A 81 -14.18 8.55 -9.83
N VAL A 82 -14.37 8.49 -11.15
CA VAL A 82 -13.31 8.12 -12.10
C VAL A 82 -12.74 9.39 -12.71
N GLN A 83 -11.44 9.60 -12.54
CA GLN A 83 -10.69 10.71 -13.14
C GLN A 83 -9.96 10.18 -14.37
N ARG A 84 -10.35 10.66 -15.56
CA ARG A 84 -9.76 10.27 -16.86
C ARG A 84 -8.45 11.03 -17.13
N THR A 85 -7.52 10.99 -16.19
CA THR A 85 -6.13 11.42 -16.38
C THR A 85 -5.33 10.34 -17.13
N ASN A 86 -4.09 10.63 -17.51
CA ASN A 86 -3.18 9.63 -18.07
C ASN A 86 -2.03 9.37 -17.07
N PRO A 87 -2.05 8.28 -16.28
CA PRO A 87 -3.02 7.17 -16.29
C PRO A 87 -4.34 7.48 -15.55
N VAL A 88 -5.39 6.69 -15.80
CA VAL A 88 -6.72 6.84 -15.19
C VAL A 88 -6.65 6.58 -13.70
N MET A 89 -7.22 7.48 -12.90
CA MET A 89 -7.27 7.40 -11.44
C MET A 89 -8.71 7.22 -10.93
N TYR A 90 -8.84 6.54 -9.79
CA TYR A 90 -10.11 6.27 -9.10
C TYR A 90 -10.06 6.92 -7.72
N LEU A 91 -11.05 7.76 -7.41
CA LEU A 91 -11.27 8.25 -6.05
C LEU A 91 -12.21 7.29 -5.36
N LEU A 92 -11.83 6.86 -4.16
CA LEU A 92 -12.59 5.89 -3.37
C LEU A 92 -13.32 6.59 -2.23
N LYS A 93 -14.38 5.96 -1.76
CA LYS A 93 -15.05 6.27 -0.49
C LYS A 93 -15.29 5.00 0.31
N ASP A 94 -15.34 5.16 1.62
CA ASP A 94 -15.64 4.07 2.55
C ASP A 94 -17.13 3.70 2.54
N VAL A 95 -17.53 2.79 3.44
CA VAL A 95 -18.92 2.35 3.61
C VAL A 95 -19.84 3.46 4.17
N ARG A 96 -19.29 4.44 4.90
CA ARG A 96 -20.00 5.60 5.46
C ARG A 96 -20.19 6.73 4.45
N GLY A 97 -19.48 6.65 3.32
CA GLY A 97 -19.48 7.66 2.27
C GLY A 97 -18.34 8.67 2.38
N GLU A 98 -17.44 8.52 3.35
CA GLU A 98 -16.27 9.38 3.54
C GLU A 98 -15.23 9.12 2.46
N ALA A 99 -14.66 10.19 1.91
CA ALA A 99 -13.66 10.08 0.86
C ALA A 99 -12.33 9.54 1.40
N ILE A 100 -11.74 8.57 0.70
CA ILE A 100 -10.39 8.10 1.00
C ILE A 100 -9.39 9.06 0.35
N ALA A 101 -8.41 9.49 1.14
CA ALA A 101 -7.37 10.38 0.67
C ALA A 101 -6.53 9.73 -0.44
N GLY A 102 -6.38 10.43 -1.56
CA GLY A 102 -5.56 10.01 -2.70
C GLY A 102 -6.37 9.47 -3.89
N GLY A 103 -5.68 9.32 -5.02
CA GLY A 103 -6.19 8.66 -6.22
C GLY A 103 -5.51 7.32 -6.42
N PHE A 104 -6.28 6.30 -6.79
CA PHE A 104 -5.81 4.92 -6.93
C PHE A 104 -5.82 4.49 -8.39
N TYR A 105 -4.85 3.68 -8.81
CA TYR A 105 -4.83 3.13 -10.16
C TYR A 105 -5.59 1.81 -10.26
N LYS A 106 -6.00 1.43 -11.47
CA LYS A 106 -6.72 0.16 -11.72
C LYS A 106 -6.00 -1.07 -11.18
N HIS A 107 -4.67 -1.11 -11.26
CA HIS A 107 -3.86 -2.25 -10.82
C HIS A 107 -3.65 -2.28 -9.29
N GLU A 108 -4.09 -1.25 -8.58
CA GLU A 108 -4.11 -1.14 -7.12
C GLU A 108 -5.50 -1.39 -6.55
N LEU A 109 -6.45 -1.87 -7.37
CA LEU A 109 -7.80 -2.20 -6.97
C LEU A 109 -8.12 -3.63 -7.37
N LEU A 110 -8.77 -4.37 -6.47
CA LEU A 110 -9.34 -5.68 -6.76
C LEU A 110 -10.86 -5.57 -6.76
N ARG A 111 -11.51 -6.04 -7.83
CA ARG A 111 -12.98 -6.09 -7.88
C ARG A 111 -13.46 -7.20 -6.96
N VAL A 112 -14.37 -6.86 -6.05
CA VAL A 112 -15.00 -7.81 -5.12
C VAL A 112 -16.22 -8.44 -5.81
N SER A 113 -16.39 -9.76 -5.66
CA SER A 113 -17.55 -10.48 -6.21
C SER A 113 -18.83 -10.25 -5.39
N ASN A 114 -18.69 -10.19 -4.06
CA ASN A 114 -19.81 -10.04 -3.12
C ASN A 114 -19.67 -8.72 -2.32
N PRO A 115 -20.15 -7.58 -2.85
CA PRO A 115 -19.89 -6.27 -2.25
C PRO A 115 -20.60 -6.03 -0.90
N ASP A 116 -21.62 -6.83 -0.59
CA ASP A 116 -22.44 -6.69 0.62
C ASP A 116 -22.06 -7.69 1.73
N VAL A 117 -21.01 -8.49 1.51
CA VAL A 117 -20.52 -9.48 2.48
C VAL A 117 -19.25 -8.95 3.15
N TYR A 118 -19.30 -8.82 4.48
CA TYR A 118 -18.18 -8.38 5.31
C TYR A 118 -17.68 -9.52 6.19
N LEU A 119 -16.36 -9.66 6.30
CA LEU A 119 -15.74 -10.69 7.11
C LEU A 119 -15.66 -10.25 8.57
N VAL A 120 -15.99 -11.15 9.49
CA VAL A 120 -15.82 -10.93 10.93
C VAL A 120 -14.38 -11.28 11.31
N GLU A 121 -13.68 -10.36 11.97
CA GLU A 121 -12.37 -10.63 12.58
C GLU A 121 -12.54 -11.36 13.91
N LYS A 122 -13.43 -10.86 14.76
CA LYS A 122 -13.62 -11.38 16.11
C LYS A 122 -15.00 -11.06 16.65
N VAL A 123 -15.62 -12.03 17.33
CA VAL A 123 -16.79 -11.77 18.19
C VAL A 123 -16.31 -11.25 19.53
N LEU A 124 -16.71 -10.02 19.87
CA LEU A 124 -16.32 -9.34 21.11
C LEU A 124 -17.28 -9.64 22.26
N ARG A 125 -18.59 -9.70 22.00
CA ARG A 125 -19.63 -10.01 23.00
C ARG A 125 -20.77 -10.82 22.37
N LYS A 126 -21.51 -11.55 23.19
CA LYS A 126 -22.75 -12.25 22.80
C LYS A 126 -23.87 -11.86 23.75
N ARG A 127 -25.07 -11.62 23.23
CA ARG A 127 -26.27 -11.33 24.04
C ARG A 127 -27.50 -11.88 23.31
N GLY A 128 -28.14 -12.89 23.90
CA GLY A 128 -29.30 -13.56 23.28
C GLY A 128 -28.97 -14.05 21.87
N ASN A 129 -29.77 -13.62 20.88
CA ASN A 129 -29.57 -13.96 19.47
C ASN A 129 -28.63 -13.02 18.71
N ARG A 130 -27.95 -12.08 19.38
CA ARG A 130 -27.05 -11.11 18.76
C ARG A 130 -25.60 -11.31 19.17
N ALA A 131 -24.69 -10.92 18.29
CA ALA A 131 -23.26 -10.89 18.52
C ALA A 131 -22.70 -9.49 18.23
N PHE A 132 -21.86 -8.96 19.12
CA PHE A 132 -21.11 -7.73 18.89
C PHE A 132 -19.78 -8.10 18.25
N VAL A 133 -19.54 -7.63 17.03
CA VAL A 133 -18.42 -8.09 16.20
C VAL A 133 -17.44 -6.97 15.89
N LYS A 134 -16.16 -7.35 15.76
CA LYS A 134 -15.12 -6.57 15.10
C LYS A 134 -15.01 -7.06 13.67
N TRP A 135 -15.19 -6.16 12.71
CA TRP A 135 -15.08 -6.46 11.28
C TRP A 135 -13.62 -6.48 10.84
N LEU A 136 -13.27 -7.42 9.97
CA LEU A 136 -11.91 -7.62 9.50
C LEU A 136 -11.47 -6.50 8.57
N GLY A 137 -10.39 -5.82 8.96
CA GLY A 137 -9.84 -4.70 8.21
C GLY A 137 -10.49 -3.34 8.54
N MET A 138 -11.43 -3.28 9.48
CA MET A 138 -12.03 -2.02 9.94
C MET A 138 -11.58 -1.66 11.36
N ASP A 139 -11.59 -0.36 11.66
CA ASP A 139 -11.30 0.14 12.99
C ASP A 139 -12.49 -0.11 13.96
N SER A 140 -12.25 0.07 15.27
CA SER A 140 -13.25 -0.24 16.30
C SER A 140 -14.52 0.61 16.24
N SER A 141 -14.52 1.75 15.57
CA SER A 141 -15.71 2.59 15.37
C SER A 141 -16.77 1.90 14.51
N HIS A 142 -16.39 0.86 13.75
CA HIS A 142 -17.28 0.07 12.90
C HIS A 142 -17.88 -1.15 13.62
N ASN A 143 -17.44 -1.43 14.86
CA ASN A 143 -17.97 -2.56 15.63
C ASN A 143 -19.48 -2.42 15.83
N SER A 144 -20.23 -3.48 15.54
CA SER A 144 -21.69 -3.43 15.56
C SER A 144 -22.31 -4.74 16.05
N TRP A 145 -23.58 -4.65 16.46
CA TRP A 145 -24.37 -5.82 16.86
C TRP A 145 -25.08 -6.42 15.66
N ILE A 146 -24.73 -7.65 15.30
CA ILE A 146 -25.38 -8.42 14.24
C ILE A 146 -26.28 -9.51 14.83
N ASP A 147 -27.29 -9.93 14.06
CA ASP A 147 -28.05 -11.13 14.38
C ASP A 147 -27.24 -12.38 14.01
N LYS A 148 -27.30 -13.42 14.83
CA LYS A 148 -26.60 -14.68 14.57
C LYS A 148 -27.05 -15.36 13.28
N ALA A 149 -28.30 -15.16 12.87
CA ALA A 149 -28.84 -15.69 11.61
C ALA A 149 -28.25 -14.96 10.38
N SER A 150 -27.64 -13.79 10.55
CA SER A 150 -26.97 -13.04 9.47
C SER A 150 -25.52 -13.50 9.24
N VAL A 151 -25.01 -14.43 10.04
CA VAL A 151 -23.68 -15.03 9.86
C VAL A 151 -23.82 -16.20 8.89
N LEU A 152 -23.27 -16.04 7.68
CA LEU A 152 -23.13 -17.10 6.67
C LEU A 152 -21.95 -18.02 6.99
#